data_AF-A0A534JK17-F1
#
_entry.id   AF-A0A534JK17-F1
#
_cell.length_a   1.000
_cell.length_b   1.000
_cell.length_c   1.000
_cell.angle_alpha   90.00
_cell.angle_beta   90.00
_cell.angle_gamma   90.00
#
_symmetry.space_group_name_H-M   'P 1'
#
loop_
_entity.id
_entity.type
_entity.pdbx_description
1 polymer ?
#
loop_
_entity_poly.entity_id
_entity_poly.type
_entity_poly.pdbx_seq_one_letter_code
_entity_poly.pdbx_strand_id
1 'polypeptide(L)'
;MLRPERMSRALIVGPREKLSPTIEVLHSMKLLHIVDHHGDEATFPIGKPLPDASDLSDSLVKLRSIASILDVEAAPAKAETVKLQEIRQRILSLELNITEEDGTRKKIEGLLADLTRRIDEIRPFAELRLPLELYRDYESVAVFAGRVPR
;
A
#
# COMPACT_ATOMS: atom_id res chain seq x y z
N MET A 1 -29.46 36.46 9.54
CA MET A 1 -28.68 35.99 8.38
C MET A 1 -27.20 36.06 8.76
N LEU A 2 -26.46 34.96 8.65
CA LEU A 2 -25.01 34.97 8.84
C LEU A 2 -24.39 35.69 7.65
N ARG A 3 -23.60 36.74 7.91
CA ARG A 3 -22.81 37.43 6.88
C ARG A 3 -21.36 36.94 6.98
N PRO A 4 -20.65 36.80 5.85
CA PRO A 4 -19.23 36.47 5.88
C PRO A 4 -18.44 37.52 6.68
N GLU A 5 -17.51 37.06 7.51
CA GLU A 5 -16.57 37.95 8.20
C GLU A 5 -15.53 38.51 7.25
N ARG A 6 -15.08 39.74 7.51
CA ARG A 6 -14.06 40.40 6.68
C ARG A 6 -12.71 39.72 6.92
N MET A 7 -12.12 39.14 5.86
CA MET A 7 -10.75 38.64 5.88
C MET A 7 -9.77 39.69 5.37
N SER A 8 -8.58 39.72 5.95
CA SER A 8 -7.46 40.57 5.54
C SER A 8 -6.31 39.71 5.05
N ARG A 9 -5.68 40.09 3.93
CA ARG A 9 -4.46 39.45 3.44
C ARG A 9 -3.25 40.07 4.15
N ALA A 10 -2.38 39.22 4.69
CA ALA A 10 -1.14 39.65 5.34
C ALA A 10 0.06 38.95 4.68
N LEU A 11 1.17 39.67 4.56
CA LEU A 11 2.47 39.11 4.18
C LEU A 11 3.36 39.06 5.42
N ILE A 12 3.90 37.90 5.75
CA ILE A 12 4.76 37.69 6.91
C ILE A 12 6.19 37.50 6.40
N VAL A 13 7.10 38.37 6.86
CA VAL A 13 8.53 38.31 6.52
C VAL A 13 9.32 38.18 7.81
N GLY A 14 10.26 37.26 7.84
CA GLY A 14 11.07 37.01 9.03
C GLY A 14 12.33 36.21 8.72
N PRO A 15 13.23 36.12 9.70
CA PRO A 15 14.46 35.34 9.58
C PRO A 15 14.15 33.85 9.45
N ARG A 16 14.97 33.14 8.67
CA ARG A 16 14.76 31.72 8.35
C ARG A 16 14.79 30.83 9.59
N GLU A 17 15.59 31.18 10.61
CA GLU A 17 15.69 30.42 11.86
C GLU A 17 14.39 30.46 12.69
N LYS A 18 13.53 31.45 12.45
CA LYS A 18 12.24 31.58 13.16
C LYS A 18 11.05 31.03 12.37
N LEU A 19 11.28 30.47 11.18
CA LEU A 19 10.21 29.96 10.32
C LEU A 19 9.40 28.85 11.02
N SER A 20 10.07 27.83 11.56
CA SER A 20 9.41 26.69 12.24
C SER A 20 8.54 27.12 13.43
N PRO A 21 9.08 27.84 14.44
CA PRO A 21 8.25 28.26 15.58
C PRO A 21 7.13 29.23 15.17
N THR A 22 7.32 30.03 14.12
CA THR A 22 6.25 30.91 13.59
C THR A 22 5.11 30.08 13.01
N ILE A 23 5.41 29.05 12.19
CA ILE A 23 4.40 28.14 11.63
C ILE A 23 3.62 27.45 12.73
N GLU A 24 4.28 26.97 13.79
CA GLU A 24 3.62 26.32 14.92
C GLU A 24 2.64 27.24 15.64
N VAL A 25 3.05 28.48 15.92
CA VAL A 25 2.17 29.48 16.54
C VAL A 25 0.98 29.78 15.64
N LEU A 26 1.21 30.06 14.35
CA LEU A 26 0.14 30.34 13.39
C LEU A 26 -0.84 29.18 13.25
N HIS A 27 -0.34 27.94 13.21
CA HIS A 27 -1.15 26.73 13.17
C HIS A 27 -1.98 26.58 14.47
N SER A 28 -1.39 26.85 15.63
CA SER A 28 -2.09 26.77 16.93
C SER A 28 -3.26 27.75 17.04
N MET A 29 -3.17 28.91 16.39
CA MET A 29 -4.22 29.93 16.41
C MET A 29 -5.47 29.49 15.62
N LYS A 30 -5.33 28.66 14.58
CA LYS A 30 -6.43 28.19 13.71
C LYS A 30 -7.28 29.32 13.07
N LEU A 31 -6.67 30.49 12.84
CA LEU A 31 -7.34 31.68 12.30
C LEU A 31 -6.88 32.05 10.88
N LEU A 32 -5.98 31.27 10.29
CA LEU A 32 -5.33 31.61 9.03
C LEU A 32 -5.74 30.64 7.92
N HIS A 33 -5.93 31.20 6.73
CA HIS A 33 -6.01 30.46 5.48
C HIS A 33 -4.73 30.75 4.69
N ILE A 34 -3.94 29.71 4.41
CA ILE A 34 -2.72 29.81 3.63
C ILE A 34 -3.11 29.85 2.15
N VAL A 35 -2.60 30.84 1.42
CA VAL A 35 -2.73 30.92 -0.04
C VAL A 35 -1.46 30.35 -0.65
N ASP A 36 -1.61 29.44 -1.60
CA ASP A 36 -0.48 28.83 -2.29
C ASP A 36 0.32 29.88 -3.06
N HIS A 37 1.64 29.82 -2.90
CA HIS A 37 2.56 30.67 -3.66
C HIS A 37 3.03 29.90 -4.89
N HIS A 38 2.71 30.39 -6.08
CA HIS A 38 3.07 29.73 -7.35
C HIS A 38 4.51 30.01 -7.80
N GLY A 39 5.25 30.86 -7.08
CA GLY A 39 6.67 31.13 -7.37
C GLY A 39 6.90 32.04 -8.58
N ASP A 40 5.86 32.67 -9.10
CA ASP A 40 5.93 33.59 -10.23
C ASP A 40 6.60 34.95 -9.88
N GLU A 41 6.84 35.20 -8.59
CA GLU A 41 7.54 36.39 -8.10
C GLU A 41 9.06 36.20 -8.07
N ALA A 42 9.78 36.97 -8.88
CA ALA A 42 11.25 36.97 -8.94
C ALA A 42 11.92 37.29 -7.59
N THR A 43 11.23 38.01 -6.69
CA THR A 43 11.76 38.43 -5.39
C THR A 43 11.69 37.32 -4.33
N PHE A 44 10.70 36.42 -4.42
CA PHE A 44 10.46 35.37 -3.42
C PHE A 44 10.16 34.03 -4.11
N PRO A 45 11.20 33.27 -4.51
CA PRO A 45 11.00 31.93 -5.06
C PRO A 45 10.49 30.95 -3.97
N ILE A 46 9.81 29.89 -4.41
CA ILE A 46 9.37 28.81 -3.52
C ILE A 46 10.60 28.15 -2.85
N GLY A 47 10.59 28.13 -1.52
CA GLY A 47 11.66 27.50 -0.73
C GLY A 47 11.56 25.98 -0.68
N LYS A 48 12.58 25.35 -0.11
CA LYS A 48 12.53 23.92 0.22
C LYS A 48 11.69 23.70 1.48
N PRO A 49 10.93 22.60 1.59
CA PRO A 49 10.28 22.19 2.81
C PRO A 49 11.26 22.08 3.98
N LEU A 50 10.73 22.15 5.21
CA LEU A 50 11.50 21.79 6.39
C LEU A 50 11.95 20.32 6.28
N PRO A 51 13.17 19.97 6.74
CA PRO A 51 13.69 18.60 6.64
C PRO A 51 12.70 17.55 7.18
N ASP A 52 12.14 17.80 8.35
CA ASP A 52 11.20 16.89 9.02
C ASP A 52 9.88 16.71 8.23
N ALA A 53 9.48 17.71 7.45
CA ALA A 53 8.25 17.67 6.67
C ALA A 53 8.37 16.72 5.46
N SER A 54 9.56 16.64 4.85
CA SER A 54 9.83 15.69 3.76
C SER A 54 9.70 14.25 4.27
N ASP A 55 10.36 13.99 5.39
CA ASP A 55 10.39 12.68 6.06
C ASP A 55 8.99 12.18 6.48
N LEU A 56 8.16 13.09 6.98
CA LEU A 56 6.76 12.82 7.31
C LEU A 56 5.91 12.56 6.07
N SER A 57 6.14 13.33 4.99
CA SER A 57 5.41 13.17 3.73
C SER A 57 5.66 11.80 3.10
N ASP A 58 6.93 11.37 3.08
CA ASP A 58 7.30 10.04 2.58
C ASP A 58 6.64 8.92 3.40
N SER A 59 6.61 9.08 4.73
CA SER A 59 5.96 8.12 5.63
C SER A 59 4.44 8.04 5.40
N LEU A 60 3.80 9.19 5.14
CA LEU A 60 2.36 9.26 4.84
C LEU A 60 2.01 8.61 3.50
N VAL A 61 2.84 8.83 2.46
CA VAL A 61 2.65 8.19 1.15
C VAL A 61 2.73 6.67 1.27
N LYS A 62 3.73 6.16 2.03
CA LYS A 62 3.86 4.72 2.30
C LYS A 62 2.63 4.16 3.02
N LEU A 63 2.17 4.82 4.08
CA LEU A 63 0.97 4.39 4.82
C LEU A 63 -0.27 4.37 3.93
N ARG A 64 -0.47 5.38 3.08
CA ARG A 64 -1.59 5.40 2.13
C ARG A 64 -1.51 4.27 1.12
N SER A 65 -0.32 3.97 0.60
CA SER A 65 -0.10 2.83 -0.30
C SER A 65 -0.48 1.51 0.39
N ILE A 66 -0.01 1.30 1.63
CA ILE A 66 -0.34 0.11 2.43
C ILE A 66 -1.85 0.03 2.68
N ALA A 67 -2.48 1.12 3.11
CA ALA A 67 -3.93 1.16 3.34
C ALA A 67 -4.72 0.84 2.07
N SER A 68 -4.27 1.33 0.91
CA SER A 68 -4.86 1.02 -0.40
C SER A 68 -4.69 -0.45 -0.78
N ILE A 69 -3.53 -1.06 -0.50
CA ILE A 69 -3.29 -2.48 -0.80
C ILE A 69 -4.15 -3.38 0.08
N LEU A 70 -4.35 -2.98 1.34
CA LEU A 70 -5.11 -3.73 2.33
C LEU A 70 -6.62 -3.40 2.33
N ASP A 71 -7.06 -2.47 1.48
CA ASP A 71 -8.44 -1.97 1.41
C ASP A 71 -8.99 -1.53 2.79
N VAL A 72 -8.16 -0.81 3.55
CA VAL A 72 -8.51 -0.32 4.90
C VAL A 72 -8.88 1.14 4.83
N GLU A 73 -10.10 1.47 5.23
CA GLU A 73 -10.51 2.86 5.44
C GLU A 73 -10.02 3.39 6.79
N ALA A 74 -9.54 4.64 6.79
CA ALA A 74 -9.10 5.31 8.00
C ALA A 74 -10.29 5.59 8.92
N ALA A 75 -10.40 4.85 10.03
CA ALA A 75 -11.35 5.18 11.07
C ALA A 75 -11.03 6.55 11.69
N PRO A 76 -12.05 7.34 12.10
CA PRO A 76 -11.82 8.59 12.81
C PRO A 76 -11.23 8.29 14.20
N ALA A 77 -9.91 8.24 14.28
CA ALA A 77 -9.17 8.06 15.53
C ALA A 77 -8.91 9.42 16.19
N LYS A 78 -8.86 9.43 17.52
CA LYS A 78 -8.36 10.60 18.26
C LYS A 78 -6.91 10.84 17.85
N ALA A 79 -6.56 12.10 17.60
CA ALA A 79 -5.19 12.48 17.32
C ALA A 79 -4.31 12.14 18.53
N GLU A 80 -3.49 11.10 18.39
CA GLU A 80 -2.49 10.70 19.37
C GLU A 80 -1.14 11.28 18.96
N THR A 81 -0.43 11.92 19.89
CA THR A 81 0.93 12.40 19.66
C THR A 81 1.89 11.23 19.69
N VAL A 82 2.24 10.72 18.50
CA VAL A 82 3.22 9.64 18.33
C VAL A 82 4.54 10.22 17.84
N LYS A 83 5.67 9.70 18.32
CA LYS A 83 7.00 10.11 17.86
C LYS A 83 7.24 9.61 16.43
N LEU A 84 7.87 10.43 15.58
CA LEU A 84 8.17 10.08 14.19
C LEU A 84 8.96 8.76 14.04
N GLN A 85 9.92 8.52 14.94
CA GLN A 85 10.70 7.27 14.92
C GLN A 85 9.85 6.02 15.15
N GLU A 86 8.84 6.11 16.02
CA GLU A 86 7.94 5.00 16.30
C GLU A 86 7.03 4.70 15.11
N ILE A 87 6.54 5.75 14.43
CA ILE A 87 5.77 5.61 13.18
C ILE A 87 6.60 4.86 12.13
N ARG A 88 7.87 5.24 11.95
CA ARG A 88 8.77 4.58 10.99
C ARG A 88 8.98 3.10 11.31
N GLN A 89 9.20 2.76 12.57
CA GLN A 89 9.36 1.36 12.99
C GLN A 89 8.10 0.55 12.72
N ARG A 90 6.92 1.11 13.02
CA ARG A 90 5.63 0.46 12.74
C ARG A 90 5.40 0.26 11.24
N ILE A 91 5.71 1.26 10.41
CA ILE A 91 5.64 1.14 8.94
C ILE A 91 6.55 0.02 8.45
N LEU A 92 7.81 -0.02 8.89
CA LEU A 92 8.75 -1.07 8.50
C LEU A 92 8.26 -2.47 8.91
N SER A 93 7.72 -2.63 10.12
CA SER A 93 7.14 -3.92 10.54
C SER A 93 5.94 -4.33 9.68
N LEU A 94 5.10 -3.38 9.29
CA LEU A 94 3.96 -3.65 8.40
C LEU A 94 4.44 -4.05 7.00
N GLU A 95 5.41 -3.34 6.43
CA GLU A 95 6.00 -3.66 5.12
C GLU A 95 6.59 -5.08 5.11
N LEU A 96 7.30 -5.48 6.17
CA LEU A 96 7.87 -6.82 6.30
C LEU A 96 6.77 -7.88 6.39
N ASN A 97 5.79 -7.70 7.28
CA ASN A 97 4.70 -8.66 7.44
C ASN A 97 3.90 -8.85 6.14
N ILE A 98 3.59 -7.75 5.43
CA ILE A 98 2.88 -7.81 4.15
C ILE A 98 3.70 -8.58 3.12
N THR A 99 5.01 -8.36 3.09
CA THR A 99 5.90 -9.05 2.14
C THR A 99 5.97 -10.55 2.43
N GLU A 100 6.03 -10.95 3.69
CA GLU A 100 6.03 -12.36 4.10
C GLU A 100 4.71 -13.06 3.76
N GLU A 101 3.59 -12.41 4.04
CA GLU A 101 2.25 -12.93 3.71
C GLU A 101 2.02 -13.02 2.20
N ASP A 102 2.42 -12.00 1.42
CA ASP A 102 2.36 -12.03 -0.04
C ASP A 102 3.23 -13.16 -0.62
N GLY A 103 4.43 -13.36 -0.05
CA GLY A 103 5.30 -14.48 -0.41
C GLY A 103 4.66 -15.84 -0.13
N THR A 104 3.98 -15.97 1.00
CA THR A 104 3.26 -17.21 1.38
C THR A 104 2.06 -17.45 0.47
N ARG A 105 1.27 -16.41 0.20
CA ARG A 105 0.15 -16.45 -0.74
C ARG A 105 0.59 -16.92 -2.12
N LYS A 106 1.65 -16.35 -2.69
CA LYS A 106 2.19 -16.75 -4.00
C LYS A 106 2.62 -18.21 -4.05
N LYS A 107 3.23 -18.74 -2.97
CA LYS A 107 3.58 -20.16 -2.88
C LYS A 107 2.33 -21.04 -2.92
N ILE A 108 1.28 -20.69 -2.17
CA ILE A 108 0.02 -21.43 -2.15
C ILE A 108 -0.67 -21.37 -3.52
N GLU A 109 -0.73 -20.20 -4.15
CA GLU A 109 -1.29 -20.04 -5.50
C GLU A 109 -0.54 -20.89 -6.53
N GLY A 110 0.79 -20.94 -6.44
CA GLY A 110 1.62 -21.81 -7.29
C GLY A 110 1.31 -23.30 -7.08
N LEU A 111 1.22 -23.76 -5.83
CA LEU A 111 0.86 -25.14 -5.51
C LEU A 111 -0.55 -25.50 -5.98
N LEU A 112 -1.52 -24.57 -5.84
CA LEU A 112 -2.88 -24.75 -6.34
C LEU A 112 -2.90 -24.88 -7.87
N ALA A 113 -2.17 -24.04 -8.58
CA ALA A 113 -2.08 -24.11 -10.04
C ALA A 113 -1.49 -25.45 -10.50
N ASP A 114 -0.44 -25.92 -9.83
CA ASP A 114 0.25 -27.17 -10.17
C ASP A 114 -0.63 -28.40 -9.89
N LEU A 115 -1.30 -28.43 -8.72
CA LEU A 115 -2.27 -29.47 -8.38
C LEU A 115 -3.47 -29.46 -9.33
N THR A 116 -3.98 -28.29 -9.68
CA THR A 116 -5.11 -28.16 -10.62
C THR A 116 -4.74 -28.71 -11.99
N ARG A 117 -3.55 -28.36 -12.51
CA ARG A 117 -3.03 -28.91 -13.76
C ARG A 117 -2.92 -30.44 -13.69
N ARG A 118 -2.40 -30.99 -12.60
CA ARG A 118 -2.27 -32.44 -12.42
C ARG A 118 -3.63 -33.14 -12.37
N ILE A 119 -4.62 -32.53 -11.71
CA ILE A 119 -5.99 -33.02 -11.72
C ILE A 119 -6.54 -33.01 -13.14
N ASP A 120 -6.38 -31.93 -13.89
CA ASP A 120 -6.87 -31.83 -15.28
C ASP A 120 -6.17 -32.83 -16.22
N GLU A 121 -4.89 -33.15 -15.97
CA GLU A 121 -4.16 -34.17 -16.71
C GLU A 121 -4.68 -35.60 -16.42
N ILE A 122 -5.07 -35.88 -15.16
CA ILE A 122 -5.53 -37.22 -14.73
C ILE A 122 -7.04 -37.41 -14.95
N ARG A 123 -7.84 -36.33 -14.97
CA ARG A 123 -9.31 -36.35 -15.09
C ARG A 123 -9.83 -37.23 -16.25
N PRO A 124 -9.25 -37.20 -17.46
CA PRO A 124 -9.69 -38.05 -18.56
C PRO A 124 -9.53 -39.55 -18.27
N PHE A 125 -8.53 -39.94 -17.48
CA PHE A 125 -8.30 -41.34 -17.12
C PHE A 125 -9.27 -41.82 -16.03
N ALA A 126 -9.73 -40.93 -15.15
CA ALA A 126 -10.75 -41.25 -14.16
C ALA A 126 -12.10 -41.61 -14.80
N GLU A 127 -12.43 -41.00 -15.94
CA GLU A 127 -13.66 -41.32 -16.70
C GLU A 127 -13.65 -42.72 -17.32
N LEU A 128 -12.47 -43.29 -17.59
CA LEU A 128 -12.34 -44.62 -18.18
C LEU A 128 -12.84 -45.75 -17.26
N ARG A 129 -13.07 -45.47 -15.96
CA ARG A 129 -13.53 -46.43 -14.93
C ARG A 129 -12.78 -47.77 -14.98
N LEU A 130 -11.48 -47.75 -15.29
CA LEU A 130 -10.64 -48.94 -15.32
C LEU A 130 -10.22 -49.27 -13.88
N PRO A 131 -10.54 -50.47 -13.36
CA PRO A 131 -10.04 -50.91 -12.07
C PRO A 131 -8.54 -51.23 -12.20
N LEU A 132 -7.69 -50.22 -12.00
CA LEU A 132 -6.22 -50.32 -12.11
C LEU A 132 -5.63 -51.43 -11.22
N GLU A 133 -6.35 -51.78 -10.14
CA GLU A 133 -6.02 -52.87 -9.23
C GLU A 133 -6.00 -54.24 -9.92
N LEU A 134 -6.81 -54.45 -10.97
CA LEU A 134 -6.85 -55.71 -11.72
C LEU A 134 -5.64 -55.92 -12.65
N TYR A 135 -4.81 -54.89 -12.84
CA TYR A 135 -3.70 -54.92 -13.79
C TYR A 135 -2.33 -55.14 -13.13
N ARG A 136 -2.28 -55.48 -11.82
CA ARG A 136 -1.02 -55.61 -11.06
C ARG A 136 -0.22 -56.89 -11.33
N ASP A 137 -0.85 -57.97 -11.80
CA ASP A 137 -0.22 -59.29 -11.93
C ASP A 137 0.24 -59.62 -13.36
N TYR A 138 0.15 -58.68 -14.30
CA TYR A 138 0.59 -58.87 -15.66
C TYR A 138 2.10 -58.63 -15.80
N GLU A 139 2.78 -59.52 -16.52
CA GLU A 139 4.22 -59.43 -16.80
C GLU A 139 4.56 -58.27 -17.77
N SER A 140 3.61 -57.90 -18.64
CA SER A 140 3.72 -56.71 -19.49
C SER A 140 2.34 -56.16 -19.87
N VAL A 141 2.25 -54.83 -20.03
CA VAL A 141 1.05 -54.11 -20.49
C VAL A 141 1.45 -53.12 -21.57
N ALA A 142 0.84 -53.23 -22.75
CA ALA A 142 0.99 -52.25 -23.83
C ALA A 142 -0.19 -51.27 -23.81
N VAL A 143 0.10 -49.98 -23.68
CA VAL A 143 -0.92 -48.91 -23.61
C VAL A 143 -0.78 -48.00 -24.82
N PHE A 144 -1.87 -47.83 -25.57
CA PHE A 144 -2.00 -46.83 -26.62
C PHE A 144 -2.98 -45.76 -26.17
N ALA A 145 -2.48 -44.60 -25.77
CA ALA A 145 -3.29 -43.48 -25.32
C ALA A 145 -2.90 -42.18 -26.06
N GLY A 146 -3.89 -41.32 -26.31
CA GLY A 146 -3.71 -40.05 -27.00
C GLY A 146 -4.90 -39.13 -26.76
N ARG A 147 -4.71 -37.82 -27.01
CA ARG A 147 -5.81 -36.83 -26.96
C ARG A 147 -6.31 -36.57 -28.36
N VAL A 148 -7.62 -36.66 -28.56
CA VAL A 148 -8.25 -36.14 -29.78
C VAL A 148 -8.63 -34.69 -29.50
N PRO A 149 -8.13 -33.72 -30.28
CA PRO A 149 -8.58 -32.33 -30.14
C PRO A 149 -10.07 -32.27 -30.41
N ARG A 150 -10.80 -31.53 -29.56
CA ARG A 150 -12.24 -31.31 -29.71
C ARG A 150 -12.51 -30.24 -30.76
#